data_AF-A0A357VHI7-F1
#
_entry.id   AF-A0A357VHI7-F1
#
_cell.length_a   1.000
_cell.length_b   1.000
_cell.length_c   1.000
_cell.angle_alpha   90.00
_cell.angle_beta   90.00
_cell.angle_gamma   90.00
#
_symmetry.space_group_name_H-M   'P 1'
#
loop_
_entity.id
_entity.type
_entity.pdbx_description
1 polymer ?
#
loop_
_entity_poly.entity_id
_entity_poly.type
_entity_poly.pdbx_seq_one_letter_code
_entity_poly.pdbx_strand_id
1 'polypeptide(L)'
;MVTIGGQPAPKGTEVVAKIDGVERGRITVEEAGKYGSPGPLGEKLAVRGTAADEGKTVVFEVGGVQANETVVFYPRDFREVNLTVSGTPQPPQDTTPPVVVSTDPADDATNVPVNKTLTVTFSEDVQEGPAYDAISLKDANNAAIAVTKSIADKVLTIRPNANLAYNTKYTVTIPAGAVKDLAGNALAEVYSFSFTTQAAPAPAPGPAPAPAPTPAPAPAPAPAPGPGPAPAPAPAPPADKVEKPIQVGATTVAEISGRVKVEVPAGAVTGANAAIKAEVVGDEKAAGAGMPLLSKVVDITLKNGTLTGKITIILYFDKTKLGKDQDPAAFYYDEKAGRWVRLPGVVDADKGTVTVTVDRLAMFAVFGVSKEAARPEVVTFKDMASHWAEETVGKLADMGVISGYEDGTFRPDNEISRAEITAILVRALKLPAGSEQDLLKFKDRASIPDWARGVVAAAAKEGLVRGYPQPDGTVTFEPGRPVSRAEMAALVVRILEKKIGPVVPAELKFADAASIPDWAKSSVGAAVAKGIVVGYPDNTFRPQKRVTRAEAAAMILRMLEAIGSK
;
A
#
# COMPACT_ATOMS: atom_id res chain seq x y z
N MET A 1 -25.14 19.72 -20.13
CA MET A 1 -25.09 18.32 -19.64
C MET A 1 -25.35 17.37 -20.80
N VAL A 2 -24.93 16.10 -20.70
CA VAL A 2 -25.11 15.09 -21.76
C VAL A 2 -25.66 13.80 -21.19
N THR A 3 -26.71 13.24 -21.82
CA THR A 3 -27.34 12.00 -21.38
C THR A 3 -27.50 11.01 -22.54
N ILE A 4 -27.38 9.72 -22.21
CA ILE A 4 -27.56 8.59 -23.12
C ILE A 4 -28.60 7.66 -22.50
N GLY A 5 -29.72 7.43 -23.18
CA GLY A 5 -30.80 6.58 -22.66
C GLY A 5 -31.41 7.08 -21.35
N GLY A 6 -31.37 8.39 -21.11
CA GLY A 6 -31.85 9.01 -19.87
C GLY A 6 -30.89 8.89 -18.69
N GLN A 7 -29.70 8.32 -18.87
CA GLN A 7 -28.63 8.29 -17.86
C GLN A 7 -27.50 9.28 -18.20
N PRO A 8 -26.75 9.80 -17.21
CA PRO A 8 -25.56 10.61 -17.47
C PRO A 8 -24.57 9.88 -18.38
N ALA A 9 -24.06 10.55 -19.41
CA ALA A 9 -23.05 9.93 -20.28
C ALA A 9 -21.78 9.58 -19.48
N PRO A 10 -21.16 8.40 -19.67
CA PRO A 10 -19.96 7.99 -18.96
C PRO A 10 -18.79 8.95 -19.17
N LYS A 11 -17.89 9.01 -18.18
CA LYS A 11 -16.59 9.66 -18.34
C LYS A 11 -15.85 9.04 -19.54
N GLY A 12 -15.21 9.88 -20.33
CA GLY A 12 -14.51 9.50 -21.56
C GLY A 12 -15.37 9.55 -22.82
N THR A 13 -16.69 9.71 -22.71
CA THR A 13 -17.56 9.83 -23.90
C THR A 13 -17.16 11.06 -24.72
N GLU A 14 -16.98 10.92 -26.03
CA GLU A 14 -16.69 12.05 -26.92
C GLU A 14 -17.98 12.78 -27.32
N VAL A 15 -17.93 14.11 -27.30
CA VAL A 15 -18.95 15.00 -27.86
C VAL A 15 -18.33 15.77 -29.03
N VAL A 16 -18.86 15.53 -30.22
CA VAL A 16 -18.37 16.09 -31.48
C VAL A 16 -19.42 17.02 -32.07
N ALA A 17 -19.03 18.23 -32.49
CA ALA A 17 -19.87 19.18 -33.19
C ALA A 17 -19.53 19.19 -34.68
N LYS A 18 -20.54 19.09 -35.55
CA LYS A 18 -20.42 19.09 -37.00
C LYS A 18 -21.28 20.17 -37.66
N ILE A 19 -20.76 20.76 -38.73
CA ILE A 19 -21.52 21.64 -39.64
C ILE A 19 -21.38 21.06 -41.04
N ASP A 20 -22.50 20.82 -41.73
CA ASP A 20 -22.55 20.13 -43.04
C ASP A 20 -21.79 18.78 -43.05
N GLY A 21 -21.84 18.04 -41.93
CA GLY A 21 -21.17 16.75 -41.76
C GLY A 21 -19.67 16.82 -41.47
N VAL A 22 -19.06 18.01 -41.46
CA VAL A 22 -17.63 18.21 -41.16
C VAL A 22 -17.43 18.49 -39.67
N GLU A 23 -16.51 17.79 -39.00
CA GLU A 23 -16.13 18.05 -37.60
C GLU A 23 -15.56 19.46 -37.44
N ARG A 24 -16.19 20.23 -36.54
CA ARG A 24 -15.85 21.63 -36.22
C ARG A 24 -15.45 21.83 -34.77
N GLY A 25 -15.64 20.84 -33.91
CA GLY A 25 -15.23 20.89 -32.50
C GLY A 25 -15.40 19.54 -31.83
N ARG A 26 -14.57 19.29 -30.81
CA ARG A 26 -14.57 18.05 -30.01
C ARG A 26 -14.30 18.38 -28.55
N ILE A 27 -14.94 17.63 -27.65
CA ILE A 27 -14.62 17.63 -26.23
C ILE A 27 -14.93 16.26 -25.63
N THR A 28 -14.21 15.89 -24.57
CA THR A 28 -14.41 14.65 -23.83
C THR A 28 -15.18 14.91 -22.54
N VAL A 29 -16.10 14.01 -22.19
CA VAL A 29 -16.82 14.04 -20.91
C VAL A 29 -15.83 13.69 -19.79
N GLU A 30 -15.45 14.67 -18.96
CA GLU A 30 -14.49 14.46 -17.87
C GLU A 30 -15.14 13.97 -16.56
N GLU A 31 -16.42 14.29 -16.37
CA GLU A 31 -17.26 13.85 -15.27
C GLU A 31 -18.58 13.35 -15.85
N ALA A 32 -19.13 12.25 -15.32
CA ALA A 32 -20.34 11.64 -15.87
C ALA A 32 -21.46 12.68 -16.06
N GLY A 33 -21.98 12.76 -17.29
CA GLY A 33 -23.04 13.69 -17.69
C GLY A 33 -22.60 15.14 -17.96
N LYS A 34 -21.32 15.47 -17.84
CA LYS A 34 -20.83 16.85 -18.04
C LYS A 34 -19.78 16.89 -19.15
N TYR A 35 -20.07 17.70 -20.17
CA TYR A 35 -19.13 18.06 -21.22
C TYR A 35 -18.90 19.58 -21.14
N GLY A 36 -17.66 19.97 -20.93
CA GLY A 36 -17.28 21.34 -20.59
C GLY A 36 -17.61 21.77 -19.16
N SER A 37 -17.02 22.89 -18.74
CA SER A 37 -17.10 23.42 -17.37
C SER A 37 -17.88 24.75 -17.32
N PRO A 38 -18.68 25.00 -16.26
CA PRO A 38 -19.35 26.29 -16.07
C PRO A 38 -18.35 27.44 -15.91
N GLY A 39 -18.69 28.62 -16.42
CA GLY A 39 -17.94 29.86 -16.21
C GLY A 39 -17.04 30.29 -17.39
N PRO A 40 -16.36 31.45 -17.27
CA PRO A 40 -15.55 32.02 -18.36
C PRO A 40 -14.22 31.29 -18.58
N LEU A 41 -13.73 30.56 -17.57
CA LEU A 41 -12.42 29.88 -17.57
C LEU A 41 -12.52 28.36 -17.70
N GLY A 42 -13.73 27.80 -17.72
CA GLY A 42 -13.96 26.38 -17.92
C GLY A 42 -13.68 25.95 -19.35
N GLU A 43 -13.19 24.73 -19.54
CA GLU A 43 -13.06 24.13 -20.87
C GLU A 43 -14.43 24.05 -21.54
N LYS A 44 -14.52 24.46 -22.82
CA LYS A 44 -15.77 24.51 -23.58
C LYS A 44 -15.58 23.79 -24.89
N LEU A 45 -16.65 23.16 -25.38
CA LEU A 45 -16.69 22.68 -26.77
C LEU A 45 -16.59 23.89 -27.71
N ALA A 46 -15.42 24.11 -28.27
CA ALA A 46 -15.18 25.19 -29.23
C ALA A 46 -15.55 24.72 -30.64
N VAL A 47 -16.65 25.26 -31.18
CA VAL A 47 -17.07 25.01 -32.57
C VAL A 47 -16.44 26.05 -33.47
N ARG A 48 -15.55 25.63 -34.37
CA ARG A 48 -14.84 26.50 -35.31
C ARG A 48 -15.53 26.49 -36.67
N GLY A 49 -15.96 27.65 -37.15
CA GLY A 49 -16.57 27.83 -38.47
C GLY A 49 -15.98 28.98 -39.25
N THR A 50 -16.31 29.07 -40.53
CA THR A 50 -15.98 30.17 -41.44
C THR A 50 -17.16 31.14 -41.57
N ALA A 51 -16.97 32.29 -42.24
CA ALA A 51 -18.07 33.22 -42.54
C ALA A 51 -19.19 32.55 -43.38
N ALA A 52 -18.86 31.54 -44.19
CA ALA A 52 -19.84 30.79 -44.97
C ALA A 52 -20.66 29.80 -44.12
N ASP A 53 -20.26 29.55 -42.86
CA ASP A 53 -20.96 28.66 -41.94
C ASP A 53 -21.95 29.40 -41.03
N GLU A 54 -21.97 30.74 -41.06
CA GLU A 54 -22.92 31.56 -40.30
C GLU A 54 -24.36 31.27 -40.73
N GLY A 55 -25.23 31.00 -39.75
CA GLY A 55 -26.63 30.63 -39.99
C GLY A 55 -26.85 29.14 -40.29
N LYS A 56 -25.80 28.32 -40.40
CA LYS A 56 -25.94 26.86 -40.60
C LYS A 56 -26.18 26.11 -39.29
N THR A 57 -26.74 24.92 -39.40
CA THR A 57 -26.99 24.03 -38.26
C THR A 57 -25.73 23.31 -37.81
N VAL A 58 -25.43 23.41 -36.52
CA VAL A 58 -24.50 22.57 -35.77
C VAL A 58 -25.26 21.35 -35.28
N VAL A 59 -24.81 20.18 -35.72
CA VAL A 59 -25.26 18.87 -35.25
C VAL A 59 -24.25 18.33 -34.26
N PHE A 60 -24.71 17.70 -33.18
CA PHE A 60 -23.83 17.06 -32.21
C PHE A 60 -23.90 15.53 -32.32
N GLU A 61 -22.77 14.88 -32.13
CA GLU A 61 -22.67 13.44 -31.93
C GLU A 61 -22.09 13.17 -30.54
N VAL A 62 -22.69 12.25 -29.80
CA VAL A 62 -22.22 11.80 -28.49
C VAL A 62 -21.93 10.31 -28.59
N GLY A 63 -20.67 9.91 -28.40
CA GLY A 63 -20.26 8.51 -28.55
C GLY A 63 -20.56 7.93 -29.94
N GLY A 64 -20.51 8.78 -30.99
CA GLY A 64 -20.79 8.38 -32.38
C GLY A 64 -22.28 8.33 -32.76
N VAL A 65 -23.19 8.71 -31.86
CA VAL A 65 -24.64 8.78 -32.15
C VAL A 65 -25.10 10.22 -32.14
N GLN A 66 -25.90 10.61 -33.14
CA GLN A 66 -26.42 11.96 -33.26
C GLN A 66 -27.34 12.31 -32.07
N ALA A 67 -27.10 13.47 -31.46
CA ALA A 67 -27.96 14.03 -30.42
C ALA A 67 -29.23 14.66 -30.99
N ASN A 68 -30.27 14.72 -30.16
CA ASN A 68 -31.56 15.27 -30.54
C ASN A 68 -31.51 16.80 -30.73
N GLU A 69 -30.61 17.47 -30.02
CA GLU A 69 -30.47 18.91 -30.01
C GLU A 69 -29.53 19.39 -31.11
N THR A 70 -29.84 20.55 -31.66
CA THR A 70 -29.02 21.25 -32.64
C THR A 70 -28.97 22.74 -32.29
N VAL A 71 -27.99 23.46 -32.81
CA VAL A 71 -27.90 24.92 -32.67
C VAL A 71 -27.55 25.56 -34.00
N VAL A 72 -27.91 26.83 -34.18
CA VAL A 72 -27.47 27.61 -35.35
C VAL A 72 -26.13 28.25 -35.03
N PHE A 73 -25.17 28.12 -35.95
CA PHE A 73 -23.83 28.67 -35.79
C PHE A 73 -23.84 30.19 -36.01
N TYR A 74 -23.39 30.93 -34.99
CA TYR A 74 -23.07 32.35 -35.09
C TYR A 74 -21.67 32.61 -34.51
N PRO A 75 -20.82 33.39 -35.20
CA PRO A 75 -19.50 33.72 -34.67
C PRO A 75 -19.55 34.39 -33.30
N ARG A 76 -18.67 33.95 -32.38
CA ARG A 76 -18.54 34.48 -31.01
C ARG A 76 -19.78 34.33 -30.12
N ASP A 77 -20.73 33.51 -30.51
CA ASP A 77 -21.88 33.14 -29.67
C ASP A 77 -21.44 32.14 -28.57
N PHE A 78 -22.08 32.23 -27.40
CA PHE A 78 -21.86 31.34 -26.26
C PHE A 78 -23.20 30.81 -25.78
N ARG A 79 -23.37 29.48 -25.81
CA ARG A 79 -24.62 28.83 -25.41
C ARG A 79 -24.36 27.66 -24.47
N GLU A 80 -25.28 27.48 -23.55
CA GLU A 80 -25.43 26.24 -22.81
C GLU A 80 -26.37 25.33 -23.60
N VAL A 81 -25.94 24.10 -23.86
CA VAL A 81 -26.73 23.09 -24.56
C VAL A 81 -26.76 21.83 -23.69
N ASN A 82 -27.93 21.22 -23.57
CA ASN A 82 -28.10 19.92 -22.93
C ASN A 82 -28.34 18.90 -24.03
N LEU A 83 -27.42 17.95 -24.19
CA LEU A 83 -27.47 16.95 -25.25
C LEU A 83 -28.12 15.67 -24.76
N THR A 84 -29.00 15.10 -25.56
CA THR A 84 -29.68 13.84 -25.28
C THR A 84 -29.55 12.90 -26.48
N VAL A 85 -29.24 11.63 -26.18
CA VAL A 85 -29.09 10.57 -27.18
C VAL A 85 -29.90 9.34 -26.76
N SER A 86 -30.55 8.71 -27.74
CA SER A 86 -31.24 7.42 -27.55
C SER A 86 -30.23 6.27 -27.65
N GLY A 87 -30.08 5.44 -26.61
CA GLY A 87 -29.17 4.29 -26.61
C GLY A 87 -28.73 3.86 -25.22
N THR A 88 -27.93 2.80 -25.12
CA THR A 88 -27.23 2.41 -23.88
C THR A 88 -25.90 3.16 -23.78
N PRO A 89 -25.50 3.66 -22.61
CA PRO A 89 -24.22 4.35 -22.47
C PRO A 89 -23.05 3.38 -22.72
N GLN A 90 -22.33 3.56 -23.82
CA GLN A 90 -21.11 2.80 -24.12
C GLN A 90 -19.90 3.70 -23.80
N PRO A 91 -18.99 3.32 -22.90
CA PRO A 91 -17.75 4.05 -22.69
C PRO A 91 -16.91 4.07 -23.99
N PRO A 92 -16.00 5.05 -24.17
CA PRO A 92 -15.04 4.98 -25.26
C PRO A 92 -14.32 3.63 -25.19
N GLN A 93 -14.39 2.85 -26.26
CA GLN A 93 -13.65 1.60 -26.31
C GLN A 93 -12.17 1.95 -26.40
N ASP A 94 -11.39 1.50 -25.43
CA ASP A 94 -9.96 1.34 -25.63
C ASP A 94 -9.78 0.42 -26.83
N THR A 95 -8.97 0.84 -27.80
CA THR A 95 -8.63 0.06 -29.00
C THR A 95 -7.15 -0.31 -29.04
N THR A 96 -6.41 -0.04 -27.96
CA THR A 96 -4.97 -0.24 -27.89
C THR A 96 -4.69 -1.65 -27.38
N PRO A 97 -4.04 -2.53 -28.16
CA PRO A 97 -3.67 -3.84 -27.67
C PRO A 97 -2.53 -3.79 -26.64
N PRO A 98 -2.49 -4.72 -25.68
CA PRO A 98 -1.36 -4.83 -24.75
C PRO A 98 -0.09 -5.20 -25.50
N VAL A 99 1.04 -4.59 -25.13
CA VAL A 99 2.38 -4.90 -25.67
C VAL A 99 3.33 -5.36 -24.57
N VAL A 100 4.28 -6.24 -24.90
CA VAL A 100 5.30 -6.70 -23.94
C VAL A 100 6.31 -5.57 -23.70
N VAL A 101 6.46 -5.16 -22.44
CA VAL A 101 7.38 -4.12 -21.98
C VAL A 101 8.71 -4.72 -21.55
N SER A 102 8.67 -5.86 -20.83
CA SER A 102 9.88 -6.54 -20.35
C SER A 102 9.63 -8.01 -20.01
N THR A 103 10.70 -8.79 -19.99
CA THR A 103 10.71 -10.18 -19.52
C THR A 103 11.80 -10.41 -18.48
N ASP A 104 11.54 -11.30 -17.53
CA ASP A 104 12.55 -11.85 -16.61
C ASP A 104 12.49 -13.39 -16.66
N PRO A 105 13.54 -14.08 -17.09
CA PRO A 105 14.81 -13.54 -17.57
C PRO A 105 14.65 -12.68 -18.83
N ALA A 106 15.57 -11.74 -19.01
CA ALA A 106 15.69 -10.98 -20.25
C ALA A 106 15.96 -11.92 -21.44
N ASP A 107 15.60 -11.48 -22.64
CA ASP A 107 15.86 -12.27 -23.85
C ASP A 107 17.37 -12.55 -24.03
N ASP A 108 17.66 -13.77 -24.44
CA ASP A 108 18.98 -14.39 -24.53
C ASP A 108 19.82 -14.39 -23.23
N ALA A 109 19.21 -14.22 -22.05
CA ALA A 109 19.93 -14.26 -20.79
C ALA A 109 20.66 -15.60 -20.56
N THR A 110 21.87 -15.53 -19.99
CA THR A 110 22.68 -16.71 -19.61
C THR A 110 22.76 -16.86 -18.09
N ASN A 111 23.18 -18.03 -17.60
CA ASN A 111 23.30 -18.33 -16.17
C ASN A 111 22.00 -18.21 -15.38
N VAL A 112 20.86 -18.52 -16.02
CA VAL A 112 19.56 -18.50 -15.34
C VAL A 112 19.45 -19.67 -14.36
N PRO A 113 19.03 -19.46 -13.10
CA PRO A 113 18.80 -20.54 -12.15
C PRO A 113 17.80 -21.56 -12.70
N VAL A 114 18.06 -22.86 -12.49
CA VAL A 114 17.21 -23.94 -13.01
C VAL A 114 15.78 -23.96 -12.41
N ASN A 115 15.55 -23.25 -11.31
CA ASN A 115 14.25 -23.11 -10.64
C ASN A 115 13.64 -21.71 -10.83
N LYS A 116 14.14 -20.91 -11.79
CA LYS A 116 13.67 -19.55 -12.04
C LYS A 116 12.20 -19.55 -12.48
N THR A 117 11.40 -18.73 -11.82
CA THR A 117 10.07 -18.33 -12.31
C THR A 117 10.25 -17.28 -13.40
N LEU A 118 9.55 -17.45 -14.51
CA LEU A 118 9.62 -16.56 -15.66
C LEU A 118 8.46 -15.55 -15.58
N THR A 119 8.69 -14.27 -15.86
CA THR A 119 7.66 -13.23 -15.89
C THR A 119 7.71 -12.42 -17.18
N VAL A 120 6.54 -11.98 -17.63
CA VAL A 120 6.36 -11.08 -18.78
C VAL A 120 5.44 -9.94 -18.35
N THR A 121 5.93 -8.71 -18.47
CA THR A 121 5.22 -7.49 -18.08
C THR A 121 4.67 -6.80 -19.33
N PHE A 122 3.39 -6.44 -19.31
CA PHE A 122 2.69 -5.75 -20.40
C PHE A 122 2.53 -4.24 -20.14
N SER A 123 2.17 -3.47 -21.17
CA SER A 123 1.90 -2.02 -21.10
C SER A 123 0.75 -1.66 -20.16
N GLU A 124 -0.18 -2.59 -20.00
CA GLU A 124 -1.47 -2.42 -19.33
C GLU A 124 -1.92 -3.72 -18.67
N ASP A 125 -3.01 -3.64 -17.93
CA ASP A 125 -3.57 -4.78 -17.22
C ASP A 125 -4.12 -5.77 -18.23
N VAL A 126 -3.75 -7.03 -18.08
CA VAL A 126 -4.14 -8.10 -18.99
C VAL A 126 -4.97 -9.16 -18.28
N GLN A 127 -5.71 -9.91 -19.08
CA GLN A 127 -6.46 -11.09 -18.68
C GLN A 127 -6.26 -12.20 -19.72
N GLU A 128 -6.73 -13.40 -19.39
CA GLU A 128 -6.59 -14.57 -20.26
C GLU A 128 -7.30 -14.34 -21.60
N GLY A 129 -6.54 -14.49 -22.68
CA GLY A 129 -7.05 -14.48 -24.04
C GLY A 129 -7.39 -15.89 -24.53
N PRO A 130 -8.05 -16.01 -25.69
CA PRO A 130 -8.45 -17.32 -26.25
C PRO A 130 -7.26 -18.26 -26.51
N ALA A 131 -6.04 -17.74 -26.69
CA ALA A 131 -4.84 -18.55 -26.90
C ALA A 131 -3.98 -18.71 -25.63
N TYR A 132 -4.50 -18.39 -24.44
CA TYR A 132 -3.75 -18.43 -23.18
C TYR A 132 -3.17 -19.83 -22.90
N ASP A 133 -3.93 -20.88 -23.20
CA ASP A 133 -3.48 -22.26 -23.04
C ASP A 133 -2.29 -22.63 -23.93
N ALA A 134 -2.13 -21.96 -25.07
CA ALA A 134 -1.06 -22.21 -26.03
C ALA A 134 0.29 -21.52 -25.67
N ILE A 135 0.34 -20.72 -24.59
CA ILE A 135 1.61 -20.24 -24.03
C ILE A 135 2.48 -21.44 -23.63
N SER A 136 3.71 -21.48 -24.14
CA SER A 136 4.59 -22.64 -23.98
C SER A 136 6.03 -22.27 -23.60
N LEU A 137 6.68 -23.19 -22.88
CA LEU A 137 8.12 -23.22 -22.63
C LEU A 137 8.67 -24.47 -23.29
N LYS A 138 9.71 -24.34 -24.12
CA LYS A 138 10.32 -25.47 -24.83
C LYS A 138 11.83 -25.48 -24.70
N ASP A 139 12.44 -26.65 -24.71
CA ASP A 139 13.90 -26.80 -24.73
C ASP A 139 14.49 -26.64 -26.15
N ALA A 140 15.81 -26.75 -26.27
CA ALA A 140 16.53 -26.67 -27.54
C ALA A 140 16.15 -27.75 -28.57
N ASN A 141 15.55 -28.86 -28.13
CA ASN A 141 15.04 -29.93 -28.98
C ASN A 141 13.54 -29.74 -29.33
N ASN A 142 12.97 -28.58 -29.00
CA ASN A 142 11.56 -28.25 -29.17
C ASN A 142 10.60 -29.12 -28.32
N ALA A 143 11.11 -29.78 -27.27
CA ALA A 143 10.30 -30.54 -26.32
C ALA A 143 9.61 -29.58 -25.34
N ALA A 144 8.31 -29.78 -25.12
CA ALA A 144 7.51 -28.94 -24.23
C ALA A 144 7.82 -29.23 -22.76
N ILE A 145 8.00 -28.17 -21.97
CA ILE A 145 8.21 -28.22 -20.53
C ILE A 145 6.89 -27.86 -19.84
N ALA A 146 6.46 -28.68 -18.89
CA ALA A 146 5.26 -28.42 -18.11
C ALA A 146 5.43 -27.19 -17.22
N VAL A 147 4.47 -26.26 -17.31
CA VAL A 147 4.46 -25.00 -16.57
C VAL A 147 3.08 -24.73 -15.97
N THR A 148 3.03 -24.04 -14.84
CA THR A 148 1.84 -23.35 -14.33
C THR A 148 1.90 -21.88 -14.72
N LYS A 149 0.75 -21.30 -15.09
CA LYS A 149 0.63 -19.91 -15.56
C LYS A 149 -0.35 -19.16 -14.67
N SER A 150 -0.10 -17.87 -14.42
CA SER A 150 -1.04 -16.98 -13.75
C SER A 150 -0.85 -15.55 -14.21
N ILE A 151 -1.94 -14.78 -14.24
CA ILE A 151 -1.90 -13.34 -14.50
C ILE A 151 -2.29 -12.58 -13.24
N ALA A 152 -1.54 -11.53 -12.92
CA ALA A 152 -1.89 -10.52 -11.93
C ALA A 152 -1.58 -9.15 -12.52
N ASP A 153 -2.61 -8.30 -12.64
CA ASP A 153 -2.54 -6.98 -13.27
C ASP A 153 -1.86 -7.05 -14.65
N LYS A 154 -0.67 -6.46 -14.78
CA LYS A 154 0.12 -6.38 -16.02
C LYS A 154 1.09 -7.55 -16.22
N VAL A 155 1.13 -8.52 -15.31
CA VAL A 155 2.23 -9.50 -15.26
C VAL A 155 1.70 -10.91 -15.48
N LEU A 156 2.19 -11.54 -16.55
CA LEU A 156 2.06 -12.98 -16.77
C LEU A 156 3.24 -13.69 -16.10
N THR A 157 2.93 -14.60 -15.19
CA THR A 157 3.90 -15.48 -14.52
C THR A 157 3.83 -16.88 -15.11
N ILE A 158 4.99 -17.43 -15.49
CA ILE A 158 5.15 -18.79 -16.02
C ILE A 158 6.15 -19.53 -15.14
N ARG A 159 5.68 -20.52 -14.40
CA ARG A 159 6.50 -21.30 -13.46
C ARG A 159 6.70 -22.72 -13.96
N PRO A 160 7.95 -23.16 -14.26
CA PRO A 160 8.25 -24.56 -14.52
C PRO A 160 7.84 -25.46 -13.35
N ASN A 161 7.18 -26.59 -13.65
CA ASN A 161 6.70 -27.52 -12.64
C ASN A 161 7.83 -28.38 -12.03
N ALA A 162 8.98 -28.41 -12.69
CA ALA A 162 10.19 -29.08 -12.25
C ALA A 162 11.41 -28.20 -12.56
N ASN A 163 12.53 -28.48 -11.89
CA ASN A 163 13.79 -27.82 -12.21
C ASN A 163 14.18 -28.10 -13.66
N LEU A 164 14.59 -27.05 -14.37
CA LEU A 164 15.09 -27.13 -15.73
C LEU A 164 16.46 -27.83 -15.76
N ALA A 165 16.80 -28.46 -16.89
CA ALA A 165 18.13 -29.02 -17.09
C ALA A 165 19.20 -27.91 -17.08
N TYR A 166 20.39 -28.21 -16.55
CA TYR A 166 21.55 -27.31 -16.55
C TYR A 166 22.09 -27.08 -17.97
N ASN A 167 22.74 -25.93 -18.18
CA ASN A 167 23.39 -25.56 -19.44
C ASN A 167 22.52 -25.78 -20.69
N THR A 168 21.23 -25.49 -20.59
CA THR A 168 20.23 -25.78 -21.64
C THR A 168 19.52 -24.50 -22.03
N LYS A 169 19.38 -24.25 -23.35
CA LYS A 169 18.60 -23.14 -23.89
C LYS A 169 17.12 -23.49 -23.88
N TYR A 170 16.30 -22.60 -23.35
CA TYR A 170 14.84 -22.68 -23.36
C TYR A 170 14.25 -21.47 -24.08
N THR A 171 13.10 -21.68 -24.74
CA THR A 171 12.35 -20.63 -25.44
C THR A 171 10.93 -20.59 -24.89
N VAL A 172 10.48 -19.39 -24.53
CA VAL A 172 9.09 -19.10 -24.18
C VAL A 172 8.40 -18.53 -25.42
N THR A 173 7.16 -18.96 -25.68
CA THR A 173 6.33 -18.42 -26.75
C THR A 173 4.97 -18.03 -26.21
N ILE A 174 4.60 -16.76 -26.42
CA ILE A 174 3.29 -16.18 -26.10
C ILE A 174 2.60 -15.88 -27.44
N PRO A 175 1.63 -16.70 -27.87
CA PRO A 175 0.97 -16.49 -29.16
C PRO A 175 0.14 -15.21 -29.19
N ALA A 176 -0.13 -14.70 -30.40
CA ALA A 176 -1.12 -13.65 -30.59
C ALA A 176 -2.46 -14.08 -29.98
N GLY A 177 -3.11 -13.17 -29.26
CA GLY A 177 -4.34 -13.43 -28.52
C GLY A 177 -4.20 -14.33 -27.29
N ALA A 178 -2.98 -14.61 -26.81
CA ALA A 178 -2.79 -15.32 -25.56
C ALA A 178 -3.25 -14.50 -24.34
N VAL A 179 -3.10 -13.19 -24.42
CA VAL A 179 -3.61 -12.25 -23.43
C VAL A 179 -4.41 -11.16 -24.14
N LYS A 180 -5.31 -10.52 -23.41
CA LYS A 180 -6.06 -9.35 -23.86
C LYS A 180 -6.16 -8.35 -22.71
N ASP A 181 -6.38 -7.08 -23.02
CA ASP A 181 -6.69 -6.09 -21.99
C ASP A 181 -8.12 -6.28 -21.42
N LEU A 182 -8.52 -5.39 -20.52
CA LEU A 182 -9.87 -5.38 -19.94
C LEU A 182 -10.95 -4.88 -20.93
N ALA A 183 -10.57 -4.16 -21.99
CA ALA A 183 -11.46 -3.69 -23.04
C ALA A 183 -11.71 -4.74 -24.14
N GLY A 184 -10.93 -5.83 -24.15
CA GLY A 184 -11.01 -6.93 -25.11
C GLY A 184 -9.97 -6.88 -26.24
N ASN A 185 -9.05 -5.91 -26.28
CA ASN A 185 -7.99 -5.89 -27.29
C ASN A 185 -6.95 -6.96 -26.98
N ALA A 186 -6.73 -7.85 -27.95
CA ALA A 186 -5.86 -9.01 -27.77
C ALA A 186 -4.42 -8.69 -28.19
N LEU A 187 -3.43 -9.28 -27.53
CA LEU A 187 -2.01 -9.18 -27.92
C LEU A 187 -1.89 -9.45 -29.43
N ALA A 188 -1.44 -8.43 -30.16
CA ALA A 188 -1.57 -8.42 -31.62
C ALA A 188 -0.66 -9.43 -32.32
N GLU A 189 0.56 -9.62 -31.80
CA GLU A 189 1.58 -10.46 -32.42
C GLU A 189 2.13 -11.48 -31.43
N VAL A 190 2.68 -12.58 -31.97
CA VAL A 190 3.41 -13.54 -31.15
C VAL A 190 4.66 -12.89 -30.55
N TYR A 191 4.88 -13.10 -29.26
CA TYR A 191 6.11 -12.70 -28.59
C TYR A 191 6.89 -13.94 -28.16
N SER A 192 8.20 -13.96 -28.44
CA SER A 192 9.08 -15.05 -28.03
C SER A 192 10.38 -14.50 -27.48
N PHE A 193 10.86 -15.11 -26.40
CA PHE A 193 12.17 -14.85 -25.83
C PHE A 193 12.81 -16.15 -25.37
N SER A 194 14.13 -16.15 -25.23
CA SER A 194 14.89 -17.34 -24.84
C SER A 194 15.90 -17.05 -23.74
N PHE A 195 16.36 -18.10 -23.07
CA PHE A 195 17.39 -18.00 -22.04
C PHE A 195 18.14 -19.32 -21.88
N THR A 196 19.33 -19.28 -21.27
CA THR A 196 20.18 -20.45 -21.01
C THR A 196 20.39 -20.62 -19.51
N THR A 197 20.12 -21.82 -18.99
CA THR A 197 20.29 -22.15 -17.58
C THR A 197 21.77 -22.23 -17.17
N GLN A 198 22.03 -22.02 -15.87
CA GLN A 198 23.37 -22.13 -15.29
C GLN A 198 24.03 -23.49 -15.53
N ALA A 199 25.36 -23.55 -15.45
CA ALA A 199 26.11 -24.79 -15.49
C ALA A 199 25.82 -25.67 -14.25
N ALA A 200 25.99 -26.98 -14.40
CA ALA A 200 25.84 -27.91 -13.28
C ALA A 200 26.92 -27.64 -12.21
N PRO A 201 26.58 -27.74 -10.91
CA PRO A 201 27.58 -27.66 -9.85
C PRO A 201 28.69 -28.69 -10.06
N ALA A 202 29.94 -28.29 -9.84
CA ALA A 202 31.06 -29.23 -9.88
C ALA A 202 30.83 -30.36 -8.86
N PRO A 203 31.16 -31.62 -9.20
CA PRO A 203 31.11 -32.71 -8.23
C PRO A 203 31.93 -32.34 -6.98
N ALA A 204 31.38 -32.58 -5.80
CA ALA A 204 32.11 -32.34 -4.56
C ALA A 204 33.43 -33.14 -4.57
N PRO A 205 34.56 -32.56 -4.13
CA PRO A 205 35.79 -33.32 -3.93
C PRO A 205 35.50 -34.51 -3.01
N GLY A 206 35.87 -35.71 -3.44
CA GLY A 206 35.69 -36.92 -2.64
C GLY A 206 36.40 -36.80 -1.28
N PRO A 207 35.90 -37.49 -0.23
CA PRO A 207 36.55 -37.47 1.07
C PRO A 207 38.00 -37.96 0.96
N ALA A 208 38.92 -37.16 1.50
CA ALA A 208 40.34 -37.52 1.57
C ALA A 208 40.50 -38.85 2.34
N PRO A 209 41.36 -39.77 1.87
CA PRO A 209 41.56 -41.05 2.55
C PRO A 209 42.14 -40.85 3.94
N ALA A 210 41.57 -41.56 4.91
CA ALA A 210 42.02 -41.57 6.30
C ALA A 210 43.48 -42.06 6.41
N PRO A 211 44.33 -41.45 7.25
CA PRO A 211 45.70 -41.91 7.44
C PRO A 211 45.73 -43.24 8.21
N ALA A 212 46.59 -44.15 7.76
CA ALA A 212 46.87 -45.43 8.41
C ALA A 212 47.64 -45.25 9.73
N PRO A 213 47.48 -46.17 10.71
CA PRO A 213 48.19 -46.09 11.98
C PRO A 213 49.63 -46.61 11.84
N THR A 214 50.59 -45.94 12.48
CA THR A 214 51.97 -46.42 12.65
C THR A 214 52.28 -46.66 14.15
N PRO A 215 53.13 -47.65 14.50
CA PRO A 215 53.35 -48.09 15.88
C PRO A 215 54.47 -47.32 16.61
N ALA A 216 54.39 -47.29 17.94
CA ALA A 216 55.37 -46.72 18.87
C ALA A 216 56.67 -47.54 18.95
N PRO A 217 57.83 -46.91 19.25
CA PRO A 217 58.40 -47.00 20.62
C PRO A 217 59.14 -45.73 21.13
N ALA A 218 59.45 -45.70 22.44
CA ALA A 218 60.14 -44.64 23.24
C ALA A 218 61.56 -45.09 23.71
N PRO A 219 62.39 -44.36 24.52
CA PRO A 219 62.48 -42.92 24.93
C PRO A 219 63.92 -42.24 24.99
N ALA A 220 63.95 -40.87 25.06
CA ALA A 220 64.79 -39.88 25.84
C ALA A 220 66.37 -39.74 25.75
N PRO A 221 67.04 -38.60 26.14
CA PRO A 221 66.62 -37.18 26.43
C PRO A 221 67.54 -35.99 25.96
N ALA A 222 67.02 -34.74 26.13
CA ALA A 222 67.61 -33.41 26.47
C ALA A 222 68.25 -32.48 25.38
N PRO A 223 68.31 -31.12 25.55
CA PRO A 223 67.63 -30.17 26.47
C PRO A 223 66.94 -28.96 25.76
N ALA A 224 66.22 -28.14 26.56
CA ALA A 224 65.39 -27.00 26.16
C ALA A 224 66.14 -25.71 25.74
N PRO A 225 65.46 -24.78 25.04
CA PRO A 225 65.18 -23.48 25.69
C PRO A 225 63.79 -22.86 25.39
N GLY A 226 63.20 -22.23 26.42
CA GLY A 226 62.48 -20.93 26.32
C GLY A 226 60.96 -20.94 26.04
N PRO A 227 60.12 -20.31 26.90
CA PRO A 227 58.66 -20.35 26.79
C PRO A 227 58.11 -19.31 25.81
N GLY A 228 57.40 -19.77 24.77
CA GLY A 228 56.52 -18.92 23.97
C GLY A 228 55.13 -18.82 24.61
N PRO A 229 54.45 -17.65 24.54
CA PRO A 229 53.14 -17.48 25.16
C PRO A 229 52.10 -18.42 24.53
N ALA A 230 51.27 -19.01 25.39
CA ALA A 230 50.19 -19.89 25.00
C ALA A 230 49.25 -19.23 23.97
N PRO A 231 48.80 -19.94 22.92
CA PRO A 231 47.73 -19.45 22.07
C PRO A 231 46.49 -19.22 22.94
N ALA A 232 45.88 -18.05 22.80
CA ALA A 232 44.57 -17.77 23.36
C ALA A 232 43.59 -18.87 22.92
N PRO A 233 42.67 -19.33 23.80
CA PRO A 233 41.69 -20.34 23.43
C PRO A 233 40.90 -19.85 22.22
N ALA A 234 40.79 -20.72 21.21
CA ALA A 234 39.93 -20.48 20.06
C ALA A 234 38.51 -20.13 20.56
N PRO A 235 37.82 -19.13 19.96
CA PRO A 235 36.46 -18.79 20.32
C PRO A 235 35.58 -20.04 20.28
N ALA A 236 34.80 -20.28 21.33
CA ALA A 236 33.81 -21.34 21.35
C ALA A 236 32.89 -21.22 20.11
N PRO A 237 32.44 -22.33 19.51
CA PRO A 237 31.45 -22.29 18.43
C PRO A 237 30.25 -21.44 18.85
N PRO A 238 29.66 -20.62 17.95
CA PRO A 238 28.48 -19.85 18.27
C PRO A 238 27.40 -20.80 18.79
N ALA A 239 26.87 -20.53 19.98
CA ALA A 239 25.76 -21.32 20.51
C ALA A 239 24.52 -21.06 19.66
N ASP A 240 23.96 -22.07 19.00
CA ASP A 240 22.74 -21.93 18.20
C ASP A 240 21.46 -21.77 19.05
N LYS A 241 21.60 -21.74 20.39
CA LYS A 241 20.49 -21.57 21.32
C LYS A 241 20.92 -20.81 22.56
N VAL A 242 20.03 -19.95 23.06
CA VAL A 242 20.14 -19.26 24.34
C VAL A 242 18.83 -19.37 25.11
N GLU A 243 18.91 -19.67 26.40
CA GLU A 243 17.77 -19.66 27.31
C GLU A 243 18.15 -18.81 28.53
N LYS A 244 17.33 -17.81 28.86
CA LYS A 244 17.57 -16.89 29.98
C LYS A 244 16.33 -16.80 30.88
N PRO A 245 16.48 -17.00 32.20
CA PRO A 245 15.39 -16.79 33.13
C PRO A 245 15.02 -15.30 33.19
N ILE A 246 13.72 -15.02 33.18
CA ILE A 246 13.18 -13.66 33.27
C ILE A 246 13.54 -13.07 34.64
N GLN A 247 14.20 -11.93 34.61
CA GLN A 247 14.56 -11.16 35.80
C GLN A 247 13.38 -10.30 36.24
N VAL A 248 12.90 -10.50 37.47
CA VAL A 248 11.80 -9.69 38.02
C VAL A 248 12.30 -8.27 38.27
N GLY A 249 11.62 -7.28 37.68
CA GLY A 249 11.93 -5.85 37.87
C GLY A 249 13.11 -5.32 37.05
N ALA A 250 13.74 -6.14 36.19
CA ALA A 250 14.84 -5.71 35.32
C ALA A 250 14.67 -6.22 33.88
N THR A 251 15.35 -5.59 32.93
CA THR A 251 15.38 -6.05 31.54
C THR A 251 16.19 -7.35 31.44
N THR A 252 15.59 -8.39 30.86
CA THR A 252 16.28 -9.65 30.55
C THR A 252 16.79 -9.60 29.12
N VAL A 253 18.08 -9.89 28.91
CA VAL A 253 18.68 -9.94 27.57
C VAL A 253 19.11 -11.38 27.25
N ALA A 254 18.56 -11.93 26.18
CA ALA A 254 18.95 -13.21 25.62
C ALA A 254 19.56 -12.99 24.23
N GLU A 255 20.82 -13.36 24.05
CA GLU A 255 21.57 -13.06 22.84
C GLU A 255 22.25 -14.31 22.31
N ILE A 256 22.14 -14.50 20.99
CA ILE A 256 22.98 -15.38 20.19
C ILE A 256 23.82 -14.46 19.30
N SER A 257 25.11 -14.37 19.61
CA SER A 257 26.03 -13.42 18.99
C SER A 257 25.96 -13.47 17.46
N GLY A 258 25.65 -12.32 16.84
CA GLY A 258 25.58 -12.17 15.39
C GLY A 258 24.37 -12.85 14.74
N ARG A 259 23.37 -13.31 15.51
CA ARG A 259 22.11 -13.89 15.00
C ARG A 259 20.89 -13.13 15.50
N VAL A 260 20.75 -13.03 16.83
CA VAL A 260 19.58 -12.41 17.47
C VAL A 260 19.93 -11.89 18.86
N LYS A 261 19.34 -10.75 19.22
CA LYS A 261 19.29 -10.25 20.60
C LYS A 261 17.84 -9.95 20.97
N VAL A 262 17.35 -10.57 22.03
CA VAL A 262 16.00 -10.41 22.56
C VAL A 262 16.09 -9.66 23.88
N GLU A 263 15.45 -8.50 23.96
CA GLU A 263 15.35 -7.71 25.17
C GLU A 263 13.92 -7.76 25.68
N VAL A 264 13.74 -8.28 26.90
CA VAL A 264 12.46 -8.41 27.57
C VAL A 264 12.41 -7.36 28.69
N PRO A 265 11.64 -6.27 28.53
CA PRO A 265 11.49 -5.25 29.56
C PRO A 265 10.87 -5.82 30.85
N ALA A 266 11.12 -5.14 31.98
CA ALA A 266 10.47 -5.46 33.24
C ALA A 266 8.94 -5.41 33.09
N GLY A 267 8.25 -6.48 33.51
CA GLY A 267 6.78 -6.59 33.43
C GLY A 267 6.23 -7.01 32.07
N ALA A 268 7.06 -7.23 31.05
CA ALA A 268 6.60 -7.72 29.75
C ALA A 268 6.18 -9.20 29.77
N VAL A 269 6.65 -9.96 30.77
CA VAL A 269 6.33 -11.38 30.96
C VAL A 269 5.80 -11.61 32.37
N THR A 270 4.76 -12.44 32.48
CA THR A 270 4.22 -12.94 33.75
C THR A 270 4.41 -14.46 33.84
N GLY A 271 4.46 -15.00 35.06
CA GLY A 271 4.61 -16.45 35.31
C GLY A 271 5.75 -16.76 36.27
N ALA A 272 5.60 -17.84 37.03
CA ALA A 272 6.62 -18.31 37.96
C ALA A 272 7.73 -19.06 37.20
N ASN A 273 8.99 -18.67 37.42
CA ASN A 273 10.15 -19.27 36.76
C ASN A 273 10.09 -19.19 35.22
N ALA A 274 9.58 -18.06 34.70
CA ALA A 274 9.54 -17.83 33.27
C ALA A 274 10.95 -17.72 32.68
N ALA A 275 11.18 -18.26 31.49
CA ALA A 275 12.44 -18.12 30.77
C ALA A 275 12.20 -17.85 29.28
N ILE A 276 12.91 -16.86 28.74
CA ILE A 276 12.92 -16.58 27.30
C ILE A 276 13.97 -17.46 26.63
N LYS A 277 13.58 -18.12 25.56
CA LYS A 277 14.44 -18.98 24.76
C LYS A 277 14.47 -18.45 23.33
N ALA A 278 15.67 -18.32 22.76
CA ALA A 278 15.85 -18.11 21.34
C ALA A 278 16.71 -19.26 20.79
N GLU A 279 16.32 -19.82 19.65
CA GLU A 279 16.98 -20.94 19.00
C GLU A 279 17.05 -20.69 17.50
N VAL A 280 18.25 -20.82 16.94
CA VAL A 280 18.44 -20.83 15.48
C VAL A 280 17.88 -22.14 14.95
N VAL A 281 16.90 -22.04 14.06
CA VAL A 281 16.32 -23.19 13.36
C VAL A 281 16.78 -23.20 11.91
N GLY A 282 16.56 -24.32 11.21
CA GLY A 282 17.05 -24.50 9.84
C GLY A 282 16.46 -23.50 8.85
N ASP A 283 17.30 -23.05 7.91
CA ASP A 283 16.94 -22.05 6.89
C ASP A 283 15.79 -22.54 5.98
N GLU A 284 15.59 -23.86 5.88
CA GLU A 284 14.45 -24.47 5.17
C GLU A 284 13.09 -24.05 5.73
N LYS A 285 13.03 -23.57 6.98
CA LYS A 285 11.80 -23.00 7.57
C LYS A 285 11.40 -21.66 6.93
N ALA A 286 12.33 -21.00 6.25
CA ALA A 286 12.04 -19.80 5.45
C ALA A 286 11.57 -20.14 4.01
N ALA A 287 11.55 -21.43 3.63
CA ALA A 287 11.08 -21.83 2.30
C ALA A 287 9.62 -21.40 2.08
N GLY A 288 9.29 -21.02 0.84
CA GLY A 288 7.96 -20.54 0.48
C GLY A 288 7.71 -19.06 0.78
N ALA A 289 8.65 -18.34 1.39
CA ALA A 289 8.55 -16.89 1.60
C ALA A 289 8.58 -16.05 0.31
N GLY A 290 9.08 -16.60 -0.80
CA GLY A 290 9.22 -15.88 -2.06
C GLY A 290 10.26 -14.74 -2.04
N MET A 291 11.03 -14.61 -0.96
CA MET A 291 12.01 -13.55 -0.73
C MET A 291 13.37 -14.15 -0.33
N PRO A 292 14.50 -13.54 -0.70
CA PRO A 292 15.82 -13.99 -0.28
C PRO A 292 16.00 -13.83 1.23
N LEU A 293 16.37 -14.93 1.89
CA LEU A 293 16.67 -14.94 3.32
C LEU A 293 18.05 -14.30 3.58
N LEU A 294 18.08 -13.24 4.38
CA LEU A 294 19.29 -12.50 4.74
C LEU A 294 19.83 -12.86 6.14
N SER A 295 18.97 -13.29 7.07
CA SER A 295 19.38 -13.76 8.41
C SER A 295 19.33 -15.29 8.53
N LYS A 296 19.60 -15.80 9.74
CA LYS A 296 19.08 -17.12 10.14
C LYS A 296 17.64 -17.02 10.58
N VAL A 297 16.92 -18.14 10.51
CA VAL A 297 15.59 -18.25 11.11
C VAL A 297 15.77 -18.51 12.60
N VAL A 298 15.09 -17.73 13.44
CA VAL A 298 15.17 -17.84 14.89
C VAL A 298 13.79 -18.08 15.46
N ASP A 299 13.62 -19.19 16.16
CA ASP A 299 12.43 -19.46 16.96
C ASP A 299 12.58 -18.86 18.36
N ILE A 300 11.66 -17.97 18.72
CA ILE A 300 11.64 -17.32 20.05
C ILE A 300 10.42 -17.84 20.80
N THR A 301 10.69 -18.54 21.90
CA THR A 301 9.69 -19.20 22.75
C THR A 301 9.83 -18.76 24.20
N LEU A 302 8.76 -18.90 24.96
CA LEU A 302 8.73 -18.60 26.38
C LEU A 302 8.32 -19.85 27.16
N LYS A 303 9.10 -20.19 28.18
CA LYS A 303 8.84 -21.31 29.07
C LYS A 303 8.22 -20.80 30.36
N ASN A 304 7.19 -21.49 30.87
CA ASN A 304 6.56 -21.22 32.16
C ASN A 304 6.07 -19.78 32.38
N GLY A 305 5.72 -19.07 31.31
CA GLY A 305 5.25 -17.69 31.38
C GLY A 305 4.34 -17.31 30.22
N THR A 306 3.72 -16.15 30.34
CA THR A 306 2.89 -15.53 29.30
C THR A 306 3.47 -14.16 28.98
N LEU A 307 3.63 -13.89 27.69
CA LEU A 307 4.00 -12.56 27.20
C LEU A 307 2.77 -11.64 27.30
N THR A 308 2.86 -10.61 28.14
CA THR A 308 1.78 -9.65 28.42
C THR A 308 2.12 -8.24 27.94
N GLY A 309 3.39 -7.96 27.69
CA GLY A 309 3.88 -6.70 27.15
C GLY A 309 4.63 -6.88 25.84
N LYS A 310 5.35 -5.84 25.42
CA LYS A 310 6.17 -5.86 24.21
C LYS A 310 7.63 -6.21 24.52
N ILE A 311 8.28 -6.92 23.61
CA ILE A 311 9.71 -7.22 23.63
C ILE A 311 10.38 -6.59 22.42
N THR A 312 11.67 -6.29 22.55
CA THR A 312 12.49 -5.80 21.44
C THR A 312 13.33 -6.95 20.92
N ILE A 313 13.31 -7.17 19.61
CA ILE A 313 14.12 -8.18 18.93
C ILE A 313 15.02 -7.46 17.94
N ILE A 314 16.32 -7.71 18.03
CA ILE A 314 17.33 -7.22 17.11
C ILE A 314 17.83 -8.44 16.33
N LEU A 315 17.49 -8.51 15.06
CA LEU A 315 17.91 -9.59 14.15
C LEU A 315 19.12 -9.13 13.35
N TYR A 316 20.14 -9.97 13.28
CA TYR A 316 21.33 -9.72 12.48
C TYR A 316 21.14 -10.35 11.09
N PHE A 317 21.55 -9.62 10.06
CA PHE A 317 21.47 -10.08 8.68
C PHE A 317 22.80 -9.95 7.96
N ASP A 318 22.99 -10.82 6.97
CA ASP A 318 24.18 -10.84 6.13
C ASP A 318 24.04 -9.80 5.02
N LYS A 319 24.78 -8.70 5.17
CA LYS A 319 24.81 -7.59 4.21
C LYS A 319 25.28 -8.02 2.82
N THR A 320 26.07 -9.09 2.71
CA THR A 320 26.57 -9.58 1.42
C THR A 320 25.48 -10.26 0.58
N LYS A 321 24.40 -10.71 1.23
CA LYS A 321 23.24 -11.33 0.57
C LYS A 321 22.21 -10.31 0.10
N LEU A 322 22.36 -9.04 0.47
CA LEU A 322 21.40 -7.99 0.13
C LEU A 322 21.62 -7.51 -1.31
N GLY A 323 20.59 -7.66 -2.16
CA GLY A 323 20.61 -7.14 -3.53
C GLY A 323 20.67 -5.61 -3.57
N LYS A 324 21.21 -5.05 -4.68
CA LYS A 324 21.33 -3.58 -4.86
C LYS A 324 19.98 -2.84 -4.80
N ASP A 325 18.93 -3.51 -5.26
CA ASP A 325 17.55 -3.01 -5.29
C ASP A 325 16.69 -3.61 -4.18
N GLN A 326 17.30 -4.04 -3.08
CA GLN A 326 16.60 -4.63 -1.95
C GLN A 326 16.87 -3.86 -0.66
N ASP A 327 15.88 -3.85 0.22
CA ASP A 327 16.00 -3.42 1.61
C ASP A 327 15.82 -4.63 2.55
N PRO A 328 16.59 -4.71 3.65
CA PRO A 328 16.39 -5.76 4.65
C PRO A 328 15.14 -5.45 5.48
N ALA A 329 14.24 -6.41 5.64
CA ALA A 329 13.04 -6.27 6.47
C ALA A 329 12.84 -7.51 7.35
N ALA A 330 12.42 -7.28 8.59
CA ALA A 330 12.11 -8.35 9.54
C ALA A 330 10.68 -8.86 9.35
N PHE A 331 10.49 -10.16 9.52
CA PHE A 331 9.22 -10.85 9.41
C PHE A 331 9.07 -11.82 10.58
N TYR A 332 7.82 -12.14 10.92
CA TYR A 332 7.50 -13.32 11.73
C TYR A 332 6.69 -14.33 10.92
N TYR A 333 6.74 -15.60 11.29
CA TYR A 333 5.91 -16.62 10.68
C TYR A 333 4.56 -16.73 11.40
N ASP A 334 3.46 -16.50 10.69
CA ASP A 334 2.11 -16.74 11.19
C ASP A 334 1.71 -18.19 10.91
N GLU A 335 1.73 -19.04 11.94
CA GLU A 335 1.40 -20.46 11.80
C GLU A 335 -0.05 -20.70 11.39
N LYS A 336 -0.99 -19.82 11.75
CA LYS A 336 -2.41 -19.96 11.39
C LYS A 336 -2.64 -19.64 9.92
N ALA A 337 -1.96 -18.61 9.42
CA ALA A 337 -2.04 -18.20 8.03
C ALA A 337 -1.05 -18.95 7.12
N GLY A 338 -0.09 -19.70 7.70
CA GLY A 338 0.93 -20.44 6.96
C GLY A 338 1.86 -19.55 6.14
N ARG A 339 2.12 -18.31 6.58
CA ARG A 339 2.90 -17.32 5.81
C ARG A 339 3.77 -16.42 6.68
N TRP A 340 4.82 -15.87 6.07
CA TRP A 340 5.66 -14.83 6.67
C TRP A 340 4.97 -13.46 6.58
N VAL A 341 4.90 -12.74 7.70
CA VAL A 341 4.24 -11.43 7.81
C VAL A 341 5.26 -10.37 8.22
N ARG A 342 5.29 -9.26 7.47
CA ARG A 342 6.27 -8.18 7.67
C ARG A 342 6.06 -7.47 9.00
N LEU A 343 7.16 -7.15 9.67
CA LEU A 343 7.17 -6.35 10.89
C LEU A 343 7.67 -4.93 10.60
N PRO A 344 7.02 -3.90 11.17
CA PRO A 344 7.60 -2.56 11.18
C PRO A 344 8.87 -2.59 12.06
N GLY A 345 10.00 -2.23 11.48
CA GLY A 345 11.30 -2.27 12.15
C GLY A 345 12.23 -1.17 11.67
N VAL A 346 13.23 -0.88 12.50
CA VAL A 346 14.30 0.08 12.18
C VAL A 346 15.51 -0.70 11.70
N VAL A 347 15.95 -0.40 10.48
CA VAL A 347 17.17 -0.99 9.88
C VAL A 347 18.38 -0.16 10.29
N ASP A 348 19.40 -0.81 10.83
CA ASP A 348 20.75 -0.27 10.98
C ASP A 348 21.64 -0.98 9.94
N ALA A 349 21.78 -0.36 8.77
CA ALA A 349 22.52 -0.93 7.63
C ALA A 349 24.03 -1.03 7.92
N ASP A 350 24.57 -0.17 8.78
CA ASP A 350 25.98 -0.20 9.16
C ASP A 350 26.27 -1.41 10.04
N LYS A 351 25.41 -1.66 11.03
CA LYS A 351 25.53 -2.83 11.92
C LYS A 351 24.99 -4.12 11.31
N GLY A 352 24.23 -4.04 10.22
CA GLY A 352 23.57 -5.20 9.62
C GLY A 352 22.48 -5.76 10.53
N THR A 353 21.68 -4.90 11.15
CA THR A 353 20.60 -5.32 12.06
C THR A 353 19.26 -4.72 11.70
N VAL A 354 18.18 -5.44 12.02
CA VAL A 354 16.81 -4.94 12.01
C VAL A 354 16.24 -5.06 13.41
N THR A 355 15.80 -3.93 13.97
CA THR A 355 15.21 -3.85 15.31
C THR A 355 13.70 -3.76 15.21
N VAL A 356 12.97 -4.69 15.83
CA VAL A 356 11.51 -4.74 15.86
C VAL A 356 11.00 -4.79 17.30
N THR A 357 9.81 -4.23 17.51
CA THR A 357 9.10 -4.32 18.80
C THR A 357 7.82 -5.12 18.60
N VAL A 358 7.68 -6.24 19.30
CA VAL A 358 6.59 -7.20 19.09
C VAL A 358 5.93 -7.61 20.41
N ASP A 359 4.68 -8.03 20.34
CA ASP A 359 3.87 -8.59 21.43
C ASP A 359 3.56 -10.07 21.21
N ARG A 360 4.39 -10.76 20.41
CA ARG A 360 4.22 -12.17 20.05
C ARG A 360 5.52 -12.95 20.05
N LEU A 361 5.37 -14.26 20.23
CA LEU A 361 6.41 -15.27 20.16
C LEU A 361 6.16 -16.11 18.90
N ALA A 362 7.17 -16.29 18.08
CA ALA A 362 7.08 -16.94 16.78
C ALA A 362 8.50 -17.25 16.26
N MET A 363 8.57 -17.80 15.05
CA MET A 363 9.78 -17.74 14.25
C MET A 363 9.94 -16.35 13.62
N PHE A 364 11.17 -15.86 13.60
CA PHE A 364 11.54 -14.57 13.03
C PHE A 364 12.71 -14.71 12.05
N ALA A 365 12.71 -13.88 11.02
CA ALA A 365 13.79 -13.81 10.04
C ALA A 365 13.85 -12.43 9.37
N VAL A 366 14.99 -12.11 8.76
CA VAL A 366 15.18 -10.94 7.89
C VAL A 366 15.26 -11.40 6.44
N PHE A 367 14.43 -10.80 5.60
CA PHE A 367 14.39 -11.03 4.17
C PHE A 367 14.81 -9.78 3.40
N GLY A 368 15.35 -9.97 2.19
CA GLY A 368 15.59 -8.88 1.24
C GLY A 368 14.31 -8.63 0.46
N VAL A 369 13.61 -7.55 0.77
CA VAL A 369 12.44 -7.12 0.00
C VAL A 369 12.91 -6.22 -1.12
N SER A 370 12.37 -6.32 -2.34
CA SER A 370 12.71 -5.33 -3.37
C SER A 370 12.29 -3.94 -2.88
N LYS A 371 13.06 -2.91 -3.21
CA LYS A 371 12.72 -1.51 -2.90
C LYS A 371 11.35 -1.13 -3.45
N GLU A 372 10.90 -1.80 -4.51
CA GLU A 372 9.57 -1.68 -5.09
C GLU A 372 8.50 -2.45 -4.29
N ALA A 373 8.83 -3.62 -3.72
CA ALA A 373 7.98 -4.38 -2.78
C ALA A 373 8.06 -3.88 -1.32
N ALA A 374 8.89 -2.88 -1.03
CA ALA A 374 8.96 -2.19 0.26
C ALA A 374 7.86 -1.12 0.39
N ARG A 375 7.09 -0.88 -0.68
CA ARG A 375 5.78 -0.25 -0.56
C ARG A 375 4.91 -1.19 0.29
N PRO A 376 4.21 -0.71 1.34
CA PRO A 376 3.25 -1.57 2.03
C PRO A 376 2.34 -2.23 0.99
N GLU A 377 1.95 -3.50 1.19
CA GLU A 377 0.82 -4.08 0.44
C GLU A 377 -0.24 -2.99 0.38
N VAL A 378 -0.56 -2.50 -0.83
CA VAL A 378 -1.50 -1.39 -0.99
C VAL A 378 -2.74 -1.82 -0.21
N VAL A 379 -3.04 -1.13 0.88
CA VAL A 379 -4.17 -1.50 1.73
C VAL A 379 -5.41 -1.16 0.91
N THR A 380 -5.87 -2.14 0.15
CA THR A 380 -7.04 -2.04 -0.71
C THR A 380 -8.24 -2.50 0.09
N PHE A 381 -9.30 -1.69 0.04
CA PHE A 381 -10.58 -2.02 0.63
C PHE A 381 -11.51 -2.47 -0.50
N LYS A 382 -12.30 -3.52 -0.26
CA LYS A 382 -13.14 -4.16 -1.28
C LYS A 382 -14.11 -3.18 -1.99
N ASP A 383 -14.51 -2.14 -1.27
CA ASP A 383 -15.50 -1.14 -1.68
C ASP A 383 -14.87 0.20 -2.08
N MET A 384 -13.55 0.23 -2.31
CA MET A 384 -12.85 1.44 -2.74
C MET A 384 -12.43 1.41 -4.21
N ALA A 385 -12.53 0.26 -4.89
CA ALA A 385 -12.18 0.16 -6.30
C ALA A 385 -13.01 1.15 -7.13
N SER A 386 -12.34 2.00 -7.92
CA SER A 386 -12.95 3.05 -8.75
C SER A 386 -13.67 4.16 -7.96
N HIS A 387 -13.57 4.19 -6.64
CA HIS A 387 -14.12 5.25 -5.82
C HIS A 387 -13.19 6.48 -5.86
N TRP A 388 -13.73 7.70 -5.96
CA TRP A 388 -12.90 8.93 -6.10
C TRP A 388 -11.88 9.13 -4.97
N ALA A 389 -12.16 8.58 -3.79
CA ALA A 389 -11.29 8.65 -2.62
C ALA A 389 -10.31 7.46 -2.49
N GLU A 390 -10.24 6.55 -3.46
CA GLU A 390 -9.39 5.35 -3.44
C GLU A 390 -7.94 5.70 -3.13
N GLU A 391 -7.33 6.58 -3.92
CA GLU A 391 -5.94 7.00 -3.73
C GLU A 391 -5.73 7.70 -2.38
N THR A 392 -6.69 8.53 -1.97
CA THR A 392 -6.63 9.28 -0.70
C THR A 392 -6.66 8.33 0.50
N VAL A 393 -7.58 7.36 0.48
CA VAL A 393 -7.75 6.37 1.53
C VAL A 393 -6.58 5.41 1.55
N GLY A 394 -6.07 4.99 0.38
CA GLY A 394 -4.85 4.18 0.26
C GLY A 394 -3.65 4.87 0.91
N LYS A 395 -3.38 6.14 0.59
CA LYS A 395 -2.31 6.92 1.22
C LYS A 395 -2.45 6.98 2.75
N LEU A 396 -3.64 7.25 3.26
CA LEU A 396 -3.86 7.31 4.71
C LEU A 396 -3.77 5.94 5.39
N ALA A 397 -4.13 4.86 4.69
CA ALA A 397 -3.95 3.51 5.18
C ALA A 397 -2.47 3.11 5.21
N ASP A 398 -1.70 3.46 4.17
CA ASP A 398 -0.25 3.27 4.11
C ASP A 398 0.48 4.02 5.22
N MET A 399 -0.02 5.21 5.59
CA MET A 399 0.49 5.99 6.72
C MET A 399 0.06 5.42 8.10
N GLY A 400 -0.78 4.38 8.14
CA GLY A 400 -1.34 3.81 9.37
C GLY A 400 -2.37 4.71 10.07
N VAL A 401 -2.90 5.71 9.37
CA VAL A 401 -3.84 6.72 9.90
C VAL A 401 -5.27 6.18 9.87
N ILE A 402 -5.62 5.50 8.79
CA ILE A 402 -6.93 4.88 8.58
C ILE A 402 -6.82 3.36 8.58
N SER A 403 -7.83 2.72 9.15
CA SER A 403 -8.10 1.30 9.01
C SER A 403 -9.55 1.11 8.56
N GLY A 404 -9.79 0.08 7.76
CA GLY A 404 -11.13 -0.38 7.40
C GLY A 404 -11.79 -1.15 8.54
N TYR A 405 -12.93 -1.74 8.22
CA TYR A 405 -13.65 -2.67 9.08
C TYR A 405 -13.07 -4.09 8.94
N GLU A 406 -13.38 -4.96 9.91
CA GLU A 406 -12.88 -6.34 9.96
C GLU A 406 -13.30 -7.18 8.74
N ASP A 407 -14.38 -6.78 8.04
CA ASP A 407 -14.88 -7.40 6.81
C ASP A 407 -14.06 -7.04 5.54
N GLY A 408 -13.07 -6.16 5.67
CA GLY A 408 -12.21 -5.67 4.59
C GLY A 408 -12.79 -4.50 3.80
N THR A 409 -13.82 -3.81 4.32
CA THR A 409 -14.44 -2.62 3.71
C THR A 409 -13.96 -1.32 4.37
N PHE A 410 -14.04 -0.20 3.64
CA PHE A 410 -13.82 1.15 4.19
C PHE A 410 -15.12 1.90 4.44
N ARG A 411 -16.18 1.58 3.69
CA ARG A 411 -17.51 2.22 3.66
C ARG A 411 -17.43 3.71 3.37
N PRO A 412 -16.92 4.11 2.17
CA PRO A 412 -16.57 5.50 1.88
C PRO A 412 -17.73 6.49 2.02
N ASP A 413 -18.94 6.07 1.65
CA ASP A 413 -20.13 6.92 1.63
C ASP A 413 -20.90 6.96 2.95
N ASN A 414 -20.50 6.13 3.93
CA ASN A 414 -21.12 6.18 5.26
C ASN A 414 -20.75 7.48 5.97
N GLU A 415 -21.71 8.05 6.72
CA GLU A 415 -21.44 9.18 7.60
C GLU A 415 -20.46 8.77 8.70
N ILE A 416 -19.41 9.56 8.89
CA ILE A 416 -18.40 9.26 9.91
C ILE A 416 -18.83 9.75 11.29
N SER A 417 -18.73 8.88 12.29
CA SER A 417 -19.03 9.22 13.67
C SER A 417 -17.92 10.04 14.30
N ARG A 418 -18.26 10.74 15.39
CA ARG A 418 -17.32 11.55 16.13
C ARG A 418 -16.22 10.73 16.82
N ALA A 419 -16.51 9.52 17.26
CA ALA A 419 -15.50 8.61 17.79
C ALA A 419 -14.50 8.19 16.69
N GLU A 420 -14.99 7.82 15.51
CA GLU A 420 -14.14 7.40 14.39
C GLU A 420 -13.22 8.52 13.92
N ILE A 421 -13.74 9.74 13.71
CA ILE A 421 -12.88 10.85 13.28
C ILE A 421 -11.82 11.19 14.33
N THR A 422 -12.17 11.11 15.61
CA THR A 422 -11.23 11.35 16.72
C THR A 422 -10.12 10.31 16.70
N ALA A 423 -10.44 9.04 16.47
CA ALA A 423 -9.47 7.97 16.36
C ALA A 423 -8.52 8.19 15.17
N ILE A 424 -9.04 8.56 14.00
CA ILE A 424 -8.22 8.86 12.82
C ILE A 424 -7.27 10.03 13.10
N LEU A 425 -7.75 11.12 13.67
CA LEU A 425 -6.93 12.30 13.99
C LEU A 425 -5.85 12.00 15.04
N VAL A 426 -6.16 11.19 16.06
CA VAL A 426 -5.20 10.77 17.09
C VAL A 426 -4.09 9.90 16.49
N ARG A 427 -4.43 8.98 15.58
CA ARG A 427 -3.45 8.18 14.82
C ARG A 427 -2.62 9.05 13.89
N ALA A 428 -3.26 9.95 13.14
CA ALA A 428 -2.60 10.91 12.25
C ALA A 428 -1.53 11.73 12.97
N LEU A 429 -1.82 12.12 14.21
CA LEU A 429 -0.92 12.91 15.05
C LEU A 429 0.04 12.06 15.91
N LYS A 430 -0.05 10.73 15.83
CA LYS A 430 0.74 9.76 16.61
C LYS A 430 0.73 10.07 18.11
N LEU A 431 -0.42 10.46 18.64
CA LEU A 431 -0.54 10.83 20.05
C LEU A 431 -0.54 9.58 20.94
N PRO A 432 0.12 9.63 22.11
CA PRO A 432 0.02 8.57 23.10
C PRO A 432 -1.40 8.45 23.62
N ALA A 433 -1.82 7.23 23.97
CA ALA A 433 -3.13 6.99 24.56
C ALA A 433 -3.30 7.82 25.85
N GLY A 434 -4.50 8.40 26.03
CA GLY A 434 -4.87 9.11 27.25
C GLY A 434 -5.34 8.17 28.34
N SER A 435 -5.70 8.74 29.48
CA SER A 435 -6.16 8.00 30.67
C SER A 435 -7.67 8.19 30.90
N GLU A 436 -8.26 7.33 31.72
CA GLU A 436 -9.67 7.47 32.16
C GLU A 436 -9.97 8.83 32.82
N GLN A 437 -8.97 9.46 33.45
CA GLN A 437 -9.14 10.79 34.05
C GLN A 437 -9.47 11.85 33.00
N ASP A 438 -8.92 11.74 31.79
CA ASP A 438 -9.15 12.69 30.71
C ASP A 438 -10.58 12.61 30.15
N LEU A 439 -11.30 11.52 30.45
CA LEU A 439 -12.71 11.30 30.05
C LEU A 439 -13.72 11.82 31.07
N LEU A 440 -13.30 12.12 32.32
CA LEU A 440 -14.22 12.54 33.40
C LEU A 440 -15.00 13.82 33.07
N LYS A 441 -14.47 14.66 32.18
CA LYS A 441 -15.14 15.87 31.69
C LYS A 441 -16.41 15.57 30.88
N PHE A 442 -16.52 14.36 30.32
CA PHE A 442 -17.67 13.95 29.51
C PHE A 442 -18.69 13.18 30.36
N LYS A 443 -19.92 13.68 30.40
CA LYS A 443 -21.03 13.07 31.13
C LYS A 443 -21.40 11.70 30.58
N ASP A 444 -21.35 11.55 29.26
CA ASP A 444 -21.64 10.34 28.49
C ASP A 444 -20.39 9.46 28.24
N ARG A 445 -19.33 9.61 29.04
CA ARG A 445 -18.10 8.80 28.89
C ARG A 445 -18.33 7.29 28.93
N ALA A 446 -19.43 6.83 29.53
CA ALA A 446 -19.83 5.42 29.55
C ALA A 446 -20.32 4.93 28.18
N SER A 447 -20.80 5.84 27.32
CA SER A 447 -21.24 5.53 25.96
C SER A 447 -20.09 5.47 24.96
N ILE A 448 -18.86 5.80 25.37
CA ILE A 448 -17.67 5.71 24.51
C ILE A 448 -17.25 4.24 24.41
N PRO A 449 -17.24 3.64 23.21
CA PRO A 449 -16.82 2.25 23.02
C PRO A 449 -15.39 2.01 23.48
N ASP A 450 -15.10 0.81 23.99
CA ASP A 450 -13.79 0.44 24.55
C ASP A 450 -12.62 0.74 23.61
N TRP A 451 -12.77 0.43 22.31
CA TRP A 451 -11.76 0.69 21.28
C TRP A 451 -11.44 2.20 21.12
N ALA A 452 -12.39 3.08 21.44
CA ALA A 452 -12.27 4.53 21.29
C ALA A 452 -11.82 5.24 22.57
N ARG A 453 -11.89 4.60 23.74
CA ARG A 453 -11.65 5.27 25.04
C ARG A 453 -10.28 5.92 25.12
N GLY A 454 -9.22 5.17 24.81
CA GLY A 454 -7.84 5.65 24.88
C GLY A 454 -7.54 6.80 23.91
N VAL A 455 -8.13 6.76 22.70
CA VAL A 455 -7.94 7.82 21.69
C VAL A 455 -8.77 9.06 22.00
N VAL A 456 -10.02 8.90 22.48
CA VAL A 456 -10.84 10.04 22.90
C VAL A 456 -10.21 10.72 24.12
N ALA A 457 -9.66 9.96 25.06
CA ALA A 457 -8.91 10.48 26.19
C ALA A 457 -7.70 11.31 25.73
N ALA A 458 -6.90 10.77 24.78
CA ALA A 458 -5.75 11.48 24.21
C ALA A 458 -6.17 12.80 23.55
N ALA A 459 -7.21 12.77 22.72
CA ALA A 459 -7.73 13.95 22.05
C ALA A 459 -8.28 14.99 23.03
N ALA A 460 -8.92 14.54 24.13
CA ALA A 460 -9.47 15.42 25.16
C ALA A 460 -8.37 16.07 26.01
N LYS A 461 -7.28 15.34 26.30
CA LYS A 461 -6.07 15.83 26.96
C LYS A 461 -5.37 16.91 26.13
N GLU A 462 -5.22 16.64 24.84
CA GLU A 462 -4.58 17.55 23.88
C GLU A 462 -5.45 18.76 23.47
N GLY A 463 -6.68 18.84 23.99
CA GLY A 463 -7.63 19.91 23.69
C GLY A 463 -8.21 19.87 22.27
N LEU A 464 -8.04 18.74 21.56
CA LEU A 464 -8.51 18.55 20.19
C LEU A 464 -10.03 18.38 20.16
N VAL A 465 -10.59 17.65 21.12
CA VAL A 465 -12.03 17.50 21.31
C VAL A 465 -12.46 18.17 22.62
N ARG A 466 -13.41 19.10 22.52
CA ARG A 466 -13.91 19.89 23.66
C ARG A 466 -15.26 19.40 24.20
N GLY A 467 -15.99 18.62 23.40
CA GLY A 467 -17.34 18.15 23.73
C GLY A 467 -18.43 19.16 23.37
N TYR A 468 -19.68 18.78 23.61
CA TYR A 468 -20.87 19.59 23.40
C TYR A 468 -21.43 20.03 24.75
N PRO A 469 -21.54 21.34 25.01
CA PRO A 469 -22.25 21.80 26.18
C PRO A 469 -23.73 21.45 26.05
N GLN A 470 -24.28 20.85 27.10
CA GLN A 470 -25.68 20.49 27.21
C GLN A 470 -26.44 21.59 27.97
N PRO A 471 -27.78 21.70 27.79
CA PRO A 471 -28.60 22.69 28.50
C PRO A 471 -28.51 22.61 30.03
N ASP A 472 -28.16 21.43 30.57
CA ASP A 472 -27.98 21.19 32.00
C ASP A 472 -26.59 21.61 32.53
N GLY A 473 -25.77 22.25 31.69
CA GLY A 473 -24.42 22.69 32.03
C GLY A 473 -23.37 21.58 31.98
N THR A 474 -23.74 20.34 31.66
CA THR A 474 -22.79 19.24 31.45
C THR A 474 -22.16 19.30 30.07
N VAL A 475 -21.09 18.53 29.84
CA VAL A 475 -20.45 18.40 28.54
C VAL A 475 -20.50 16.94 28.11
N THR A 476 -20.91 16.67 26.88
CA THR A 476 -20.96 15.33 26.29
C THR A 476 -19.97 15.18 25.14
N PHE A 477 -19.51 13.95 24.89
CA PHE A 477 -18.68 13.63 23.75
C PHE A 477 -19.51 13.22 22.53
N GLU A 478 -20.64 12.55 22.71
CA GLU A 478 -21.55 12.05 21.67
C GLU A 478 -20.83 11.16 20.64
N PRO A 479 -20.32 9.97 21.05
CA PRO A 479 -19.39 9.18 20.24
C PRO A 479 -19.97 8.68 18.91
N GLY A 480 -21.26 8.34 18.88
CA GLY A 480 -21.95 7.86 17.68
C GLY A 480 -22.50 8.97 16.78
N ARG A 481 -22.45 10.25 17.19
CA ARG A 481 -23.05 11.33 16.42
C ARG A 481 -22.23 11.62 15.16
N PRO A 482 -22.85 11.65 13.97
CA PRO A 482 -22.18 12.10 12.75
C PRO A 482 -21.73 13.55 12.84
N VAL A 483 -20.55 13.84 12.27
CA VAL A 483 -19.94 15.18 12.32
C VAL A 483 -20.35 16.00 11.10
N SER A 484 -20.73 17.26 11.31
CA SER A 484 -21.03 18.21 10.24
C SER A 484 -19.76 18.77 9.58
N ARG A 485 -19.87 19.27 8.35
CA ARG A 485 -18.75 19.89 7.63
C ARG A 485 -18.14 21.07 8.38
N ALA A 486 -18.96 21.90 9.03
CA ALA A 486 -18.47 23.01 9.86
C ALA A 486 -17.65 22.52 11.07
N GLU A 487 -18.11 21.46 11.74
CA GLU A 487 -17.40 20.86 12.87
C GLU A 487 -16.09 20.20 12.42
N MET A 488 -16.10 19.51 11.27
CA MET A 488 -14.90 18.91 10.70
C MET A 488 -13.84 19.96 10.36
N ALA A 489 -14.24 21.07 9.73
CA ALA A 489 -13.35 22.20 9.45
C ALA A 489 -12.74 22.78 10.74
N ALA A 490 -13.54 22.96 11.79
CA ALA A 490 -13.04 23.44 13.08
C ALA A 490 -12.09 22.46 13.77
N LEU A 491 -12.29 21.15 13.61
CA LEU A 491 -11.40 20.12 14.15
C LEU A 491 -10.04 20.12 13.44
N VAL A 492 -10.02 20.08 12.10
CA VAL A 492 -8.77 20.03 11.33
C VAL A 492 -7.96 21.32 11.47
N VAL A 493 -8.63 22.49 11.50
CA VAL A 493 -7.94 23.77 11.66
C VAL A 493 -7.35 23.93 13.05
N ARG A 494 -8.05 23.45 14.09
CA ARG A 494 -7.49 23.44 15.45
C ARG A 494 -6.18 22.66 15.52
N ILE A 495 -6.10 21.54 14.79
CA ILE A 495 -4.88 20.74 14.69
C ILE A 495 -3.81 21.47 13.88
N LEU A 496 -4.19 22.00 12.73
CA LEU A 496 -3.31 22.78 11.85
C LEU A 496 -2.66 23.94 12.60
N GLU A 497 -3.44 24.79 13.25
CA GLU A 497 -2.94 25.96 13.95
C GLU A 497 -2.09 25.60 15.17
N LYS A 498 -2.38 24.47 15.82
CA LYS A 498 -1.52 23.95 16.89
C LYS A 498 -0.15 23.51 16.35
N LYS A 499 -0.03 23.13 15.08
CA LYS A 499 1.22 22.65 14.46
C LYS A 499 2.00 23.74 13.73
N ILE A 500 1.31 24.63 13.01
CA ILE A 500 1.95 25.63 12.13
C ILE A 500 1.68 27.08 12.55
N GLY A 501 0.99 27.29 13.67
CA GLY A 501 0.59 28.61 14.14
C GLY A 501 -0.71 29.12 13.50
N PRO A 502 -1.22 30.29 13.94
CA PRO A 502 -2.48 30.85 13.47
C PRO A 502 -2.51 31.02 11.94
N VAL A 503 -3.63 30.66 11.33
CA VAL A 503 -3.82 30.81 9.88
C VAL A 503 -4.76 31.98 9.63
N VAL A 504 -4.34 32.93 8.78
CA VAL A 504 -5.20 34.04 8.36
C VAL A 504 -6.37 33.47 7.53
N PRO A 505 -7.63 33.68 7.96
CA PRO A 505 -8.78 33.14 7.23
C PRO A 505 -8.94 33.81 5.86
N ALA A 506 -9.22 33.01 4.83
CA ALA A 506 -9.63 33.51 3.53
C ALA A 506 -11.07 34.06 3.57
N GLU A 507 -11.36 35.01 2.68
CA GLU A 507 -12.72 35.47 2.43
C GLU A 507 -13.59 34.32 1.89
N LEU A 508 -14.75 34.10 2.51
CA LEU A 508 -15.66 33.02 2.15
C LEU A 508 -16.57 33.46 0.99
N LYS A 509 -16.33 32.91 -0.20
CA LYS A 509 -17.08 33.22 -1.44
C LYS A 509 -18.15 32.19 -1.80
N PHE A 510 -18.54 31.34 -0.84
CA PHE A 510 -19.57 30.34 -1.04
C PHE A 510 -20.96 30.97 -1.13
N ALA A 511 -21.82 30.41 -1.98
CA ALA A 511 -23.20 30.87 -2.15
C ALA A 511 -24.02 30.76 -0.83
N ASP A 512 -23.68 29.81 0.03
CA ASP A 512 -24.30 29.58 1.33
C ASP A 512 -23.40 30.02 2.51
N ALA A 513 -22.46 30.94 2.28
CA ALA A 513 -21.56 31.44 3.32
C ALA A 513 -22.31 32.03 4.54
N ALA A 514 -23.50 32.60 4.30
CA ALA A 514 -24.37 33.12 5.36
C ALA A 514 -24.93 32.02 6.29
N SER A 515 -25.01 30.77 5.82
CA SER A 515 -25.47 29.63 6.61
C SER A 515 -24.38 29.04 7.51
N ILE A 516 -23.13 29.51 7.39
CA ILE A 516 -22.01 29.07 8.23
C ILE A 516 -22.16 29.70 9.62
N PRO A 517 -22.23 28.90 10.70
CA PRO A 517 -22.31 29.44 12.05
C PRO A 517 -21.12 30.34 12.38
N ASP A 518 -21.35 31.41 13.16
CA ASP A 518 -20.30 32.38 13.49
C ASP A 518 -19.07 31.73 14.15
N TRP A 519 -19.30 30.73 15.01
CA TRP A 519 -18.22 29.98 15.66
C TRP A 519 -17.33 29.21 14.68
N ALA A 520 -17.82 28.90 13.48
CA ALA A 520 -17.11 28.12 12.46
C ALA A 520 -16.47 29.00 11.38
N LYS A 521 -16.92 30.25 11.17
CA LYS A 521 -16.50 31.10 10.04
C LYS A 521 -14.97 31.25 9.93
N SER A 522 -14.31 31.54 11.05
CA SER A 522 -12.84 31.69 11.08
C SER A 522 -12.14 30.38 10.67
N SER A 523 -12.57 29.24 11.24
CA SER A 523 -12.01 27.95 10.88
C SER A 523 -12.29 27.56 9.43
N VAL A 524 -13.49 27.79 8.92
CA VAL A 524 -13.79 27.51 7.50
C VAL A 524 -12.90 28.37 6.60
N GLY A 525 -12.72 29.66 6.91
CA GLY A 525 -11.85 30.53 6.14
C GLY A 525 -10.38 30.09 6.18
N ALA A 526 -9.88 29.66 7.34
CA ALA A 526 -8.53 29.12 7.47
C ALA A 526 -8.36 27.80 6.69
N ALA A 527 -9.36 26.92 6.72
CA ALA A 527 -9.35 25.67 5.96
C ALA A 527 -9.35 25.92 4.44
N VAL A 528 -10.10 26.93 3.97
CA VAL A 528 -10.10 27.35 2.56
C VAL A 528 -8.75 27.95 2.17
N ALA A 529 -8.18 28.82 3.02
CA ALA A 529 -6.87 29.44 2.78
C ALA A 529 -5.74 28.41 2.59
N LYS A 530 -5.87 27.23 3.21
CA LYS A 530 -4.89 26.14 3.15
C LYS A 530 -5.28 25.02 2.18
N GLY A 531 -6.32 25.20 1.39
CA GLY A 531 -6.79 24.21 0.42
C GLY A 531 -7.37 22.94 1.03
N ILE A 532 -7.61 22.90 2.34
CA ILE A 532 -8.19 21.75 3.04
C ILE A 532 -9.66 21.59 2.65
N VAL A 533 -10.36 22.71 2.47
CA VAL A 533 -11.76 22.80 2.03
C VAL A 533 -11.84 23.56 0.71
N VAL A 534 -12.52 22.97 -0.29
CA VAL A 534 -12.66 23.56 -1.65
C VAL A 534 -14.13 23.88 -2.00
N GLY A 535 -15.11 23.46 -1.18
CA GLY A 535 -16.54 23.59 -1.49
C GLY A 535 -17.06 22.50 -2.45
N TYR A 536 -18.33 22.59 -2.82
CA TYR A 536 -18.99 21.73 -3.81
C TYR A 536 -19.04 22.41 -5.19
N PRO A 537 -19.28 21.65 -6.28
CA PRO A 537 -19.35 22.22 -7.64
C PRO A 537 -20.40 23.34 -7.84
N ASP A 538 -21.43 23.37 -6.99
CA ASP A 538 -22.46 24.42 -6.96
C ASP A 538 -22.03 25.67 -6.17
N ASN A 539 -20.73 25.80 -5.86
CA ASN A 539 -20.15 26.86 -5.04
C ASN A 539 -20.74 26.93 -3.61
N THR A 540 -21.21 25.82 -3.06
CA THR A 540 -21.68 25.76 -1.67
C THR A 540 -20.67 25.09 -0.73
N PHE A 541 -20.70 25.45 0.54
CA PHE A 541 -19.95 24.78 1.62
C PHE A 541 -20.76 23.69 2.31
N ARG A 542 -22.09 23.88 2.45
CA ARG A 542 -23.05 23.00 3.15
C ARG A 542 -22.67 22.75 4.61
N PRO A 543 -22.65 23.78 5.48
CA PRO A 543 -22.06 23.70 6.82
C PRO A 543 -22.67 22.62 7.72
N GLN A 544 -23.96 22.31 7.54
CA GLN A 544 -24.69 21.32 8.34
C GLN A 544 -24.67 19.91 7.73
N LYS A 545 -24.22 19.75 6.48
CA LYS A 545 -24.15 18.43 5.84
C LYS A 545 -23.21 17.54 6.64
N ARG A 546 -23.62 16.28 6.86
CA ARG A 546 -22.78 15.27 7.49
C ARG A 546 -21.67 14.83 6.56
N VAL A 547 -20.51 14.61 7.15
CA VAL A 547 -19.28 14.25 6.44
C VAL A 547 -19.25 12.74 6.25
N THR A 548 -19.05 12.30 5.01
CA THR A 548 -18.80 10.88 4.71
C THR A 548 -17.37 10.49 5.10
N ARG A 549 -17.11 9.20 5.29
CA ARG A 549 -15.76 8.70 5.60
C ARG A 549 -14.74 9.08 4.53
N ALA A 550 -15.12 9.07 3.25
CA ALA A 550 -14.29 9.51 2.14
C ALA A 550 -14.00 11.02 2.16
N GLU A 551 -15.02 11.86 2.41
CA GLU A 551 -14.83 13.30 2.56
C GLU A 551 -13.91 13.64 3.75
N ALA A 552 -14.06 12.91 4.87
CA ALA A 552 -13.21 13.08 6.03
C ALA A 552 -11.75 12.72 5.74
N ALA A 553 -11.52 11.59 5.06
CA ALA A 553 -10.19 11.15 4.62
C ALA A 553 -9.52 12.23 3.76
N ALA A 554 -10.22 12.79 2.77
CA ALA A 554 -9.68 13.85 1.92
C ALA A 554 -9.30 15.12 2.70
N MET A 555 -10.14 15.55 3.65
CA MET A 555 -9.82 16.70 4.50
C MET A 555 -8.61 16.44 5.42
N ILE A 556 -8.48 15.23 5.95
CA ILE A 556 -7.36 14.84 6.82
C ILE A 556 -6.06 14.78 6.03
N LEU A 557 -6.05 14.16 4.84
CA LEU A 557 -4.84 14.08 4.02
C LEU A 557 -4.32 15.47 3.67
N ARG A 558 -5.19 16.37 3.19
CA ARG A 558 -4.82 17.76 2.88
C ARG A 558 -4.33 18.52 4.10
N MET A 559 -4.91 18.26 5.28
CA MET A 559 -4.42 18.84 6.54
C MET A 559 -3.00 18.33 6.85
N LEU A 560 -2.72 17.04 6.68
CA LEU A 560 -1.39 16.46 6.92
C LEU A 560 -0.34 17.01 5.95
N GLU A 561 -0.71 17.16 4.68
CA GLU A 561 0.12 17.82 3.65
C GLU A 561 0.41 19.28 4.03
N ALA A 562 -0.60 20.01 4.52
CA ALA A 562 -0.44 21.39 4.97
C ALA A 562 0.44 21.54 6.23
N ILE A 563 0.57 20.49 7.05
CA ILE A 563 1.44 20.44 8.23
C ILE A 563 2.88 20.01 7.86
N GLY A 564 3.12 19.53 6.63
CA GLY A 564 4.43 19.07 6.17
C GLY A 564 4.80 17.66 6.64
N SER A 565 3.82 16.83 7.01
CA SER A 565 4.05 15.41 7.27
C SER A 565 4.11 14.67 5.93
N LYS A 566 5.33 14.49 5.39
CA LYS A 566 5.60 13.60 4.26
C LYS A 566 5.90 12.18 4.73
#